data_AF-A0A8S0Q2M2-F1
#
_entry.id   AF-A0A8S0Q2M2-F1
#
_cell.length_a   1.000
_cell.length_b   1.000
_cell.length_c   1.000
_cell.angle_alpha   90.00
_cell.angle_beta   90.00
_cell.angle_gamma   90.00
#
_symmetry.space_group_name_H-M   'P 1'
#
loop_
_entity.id
_entity.type
_entity.pdbx_description
1 polymer ?
#
loop_
_entity_poly.entity_id
_entity_poly.type
_entity_poly.pdbx_seq_one_letter_code
_entity_poly.pdbx_strand_id
1 'polypeptide(L)'
;MVLITEEMIKQFENMVEKINEQLKKTFENIHQGYQTENLVRFLKAQDGNVSNAYEMLIDCLSWRIENKIDDILANPNIPVEFYRLICNSQLVGMSGYSNDSYPVFTIGPGLNTLDKTSIDYYVQSHIQINEYQDRVILPRATKRLGRYRGTCIVIFDMTGLRLFAIYQIIKNLLIKNPKDLAFLEKEGGLASLVIIGIGGCGVVYKATLPRSNGLEIGIKKIPLPLNVEEPSQEESRLMNKRMRQIGSEIRTTSLIRHRNLLPLFAHMPRPDYHYLVYEYMKNGSPQDVLQQVSQERRELD
;
A
#
# COMPACT_ATOMS: atom_id res chain seq x y z
N MET A 1 19.38 -8.56 3.77
CA MET A 1 19.25 -7.91 5.10
C MET A 1 20.53 -7.15 5.35
N VAL A 2 20.48 -5.82 5.43
CA VAL A 2 21.68 -4.99 5.63
C VAL A 2 22.22 -5.21 7.05
N LEU A 3 23.54 -5.32 7.17
CA LEU A 3 24.22 -5.45 8.45
C LEU A 3 24.42 -4.04 9.03
N ILE A 4 23.88 -3.80 10.23
CA ILE A 4 24.03 -2.52 10.93
C ILE A 4 25.28 -2.59 11.79
N THR A 5 26.24 -1.68 11.57
CA THR A 5 27.51 -1.62 12.31
C THR A 5 27.41 -0.69 13.53
N GLU A 6 28.30 -0.88 14.50
CA GLU A 6 28.38 0.02 15.67
C GLU A 6 28.73 1.46 15.28
N GLU A 7 29.50 1.66 14.20
CA GLU A 7 29.86 2.98 13.69
C GLU A 7 28.62 3.74 13.19
N MET A 8 27.73 3.06 12.46
CA MET A 8 26.47 3.64 12.00
C MET A 8 25.57 4.04 13.16
N ILE A 9 25.51 3.20 14.20
CA ILE A 9 24.74 3.47 15.42
C ILE A 9 25.29 4.71 16.13
N LYS A 10 26.61 4.77 16.38
CA LYS A 10 27.25 5.92 17.03
C LYS A 10 27.07 7.21 16.25
N GLN A 11 27.21 7.15 14.92
CA GLN A 11 26.95 8.30 14.06
C GLN A 11 25.51 8.80 14.22
N PHE A 12 24.54 7.88 14.25
CA PHE A 12 23.14 8.22 14.42
C PHE A 12 22.84 8.77 15.83
N GLU A 13 23.39 8.17 16.88
CA GLU A 13 23.28 8.65 18.27
C GLU A 13 23.77 10.10 18.39
N ASN A 14 24.94 10.42 17.84
CA ASN A 14 25.49 11.78 17.82
C ASN A 14 24.60 12.81 17.11
N MET A 15 23.80 12.39 16.13
CA MET A 15 22.82 13.26 15.48
C MET A 15 21.59 13.48 16.37
N VAL A 16 21.12 12.41 17.02
CA VAL A 16 19.96 12.43 17.91
C VAL A 16 20.20 13.27 19.17
N GLU A 17 21.42 13.31 19.69
CA GLU A 17 21.77 14.18 20.85
C GLU A 17 21.53 15.68 20.57
N LYS A 18 21.56 16.09 19.30
CA LYS A 18 21.45 17.48 18.86
C LYS A 18 20.01 17.94 18.62
N ILE A 19 19.02 17.06 18.74
CA ILE A 19 17.61 17.44 18.53
C ILE A 19 17.11 18.31 19.70
N ASN A 20 16.04 19.07 19.46
CA ASN A 20 15.47 19.94 20.49
C ASN A 20 14.78 19.14 21.63
N GLU A 21 14.58 19.78 22.78
CA GLU A 21 14.01 19.13 23.97
C GLU A 21 12.61 18.55 23.77
N GLN A 22 11.79 19.16 22.91
CA GLN A 22 10.45 18.64 22.61
C GLN A 22 10.54 17.31 21.86
N LEU A 23 11.45 17.21 20.89
CA LEU A 23 11.74 15.98 20.17
C LEU A 23 12.37 14.92 21.07
N LYS A 24 13.28 15.29 21.98
CA LYS A 24 13.86 14.36 22.95
C LYS A 24 12.79 13.70 23.83
N LYS A 25 11.86 14.48 24.36
CA LYS A 25 10.77 13.96 25.20
C LYS A 25 9.89 12.94 24.45
N THR A 26 9.54 13.21 23.20
CA THR A 26 8.77 12.24 22.41
C THR A 26 9.62 11.04 21.99
N PHE A 27 10.93 11.22 21.79
CA PHE A 27 11.85 10.13 21.53
C PHE A 27 11.93 9.15 22.71
N GLU A 28 12.00 9.66 23.95
CA GLU A 28 11.94 8.85 25.17
C GLU A 28 10.67 7.98 25.23
N ASN A 29 9.53 8.53 24.79
CA ASN A 29 8.28 7.78 24.73
C ASN A 29 8.35 6.60 23.75
N ILE A 30 9.05 6.71 22.62
CA ILE A 30 9.11 5.62 21.63
C ILE A 30 10.14 4.54 21.97
N HIS A 31 11.25 4.88 22.63
CA HIS A 31 12.31 3.91 22.88
C HIS A 31 12.19 3.19 24.24
N GLN A 32 11.45 3.74 25.21
CA GLN A 32 11.13 3.07 26.49
C GLN A 32 12.38 2.53 27.23
N GLY A 33 13.49 3.30 27.19
CA GLY A 33 14.79 2.91 27.77
C GLY A 33 15.70 2.08 26.86
N TYR A 34 15.28 1.73 25.65
CA TYR A 34 16.04 0.93 24.66
C TYR A 34 16.40 1.77 23.42
N GLN A 35 17.17 2.83 23.64
CA GLN A 35 17.50 3.81 22.60
C GLN A 35 18.24 3.17 21.42
N THR A 36 19.30 2.42 21.68
CA THR A 36 20.10 1.77 20.63
C THR A 36 19.25 0.85 19.76
N GLU A 37 18.41 0.00 20.35
CA GLU A 37 17.54 -0.90 19.60
C GLU A 37 16.48 -0.16 18.78
N ASN A 38 15.98 0.96 19.30
CA ASN A 38 15.08 1.84 18.55
C ASN A 38 15.79 2.44 17.32
N LEU A 39 17.01 2.97 17.48
CA LEU A 39 17.80 3.51 16.35
C LEU A 39 18.11 2.44 15.30
N VAL A 40 18.46 1.23 15.72
CA VAL A 40 18.66 0.09 14.80
C VAL A 40 17.40 -0.19 13.97
N ARG A 41 16.19 0.01 14.51
CA ARG A 41 14.93 -0.16 13.77
C ARG A 41 14.83 0.83 12.61
N PHE A 42 15.17 2.10 12.84
CA PHE A 42 15.18 3.14 11.80
C PHE A 42 16.28 2.88 10.76
N LEU A 43 17.48 2.47 11.18
CA LEU A 43 18.57 2.10 10.27
C LEU A 43 18.19 0.93 9.37
N LYS A 44 17.60 -0.13 9.93
CA LYS A 44 17.15 -1.30 9.14
C LYS A 44 16.10 -0.93 8.10
N ALA A 45 15.18 -0.03 8.45
CA ALA A 45 14.13 0.42 7.55
C ALA A 45 14.65 1.33 6.42
N GLN A 46 15.86 1.89 6.56
CA GLN A 46 16.53 2.71 5.55
C GLN A 46 17.79 2.03 4.97
N ASP A 47 17.83 0.69 5.00
CA ASP A 47 18.94 -0.11 4.47
C ASP A 47 20.34 0.36 4.94
N GLY A 48 20.42 0.79 6.20
CA GLY A 48 21.64 1.28 6.83
C GLY A 48 22.00 2.73 6.52
N ASN A 49 21.25 3.46 5.70
CA ASN A 49 21.54 4.86 5.43
C ASN A 49 21.23 5.73 6.67
N VAL A 50 22.27 6.23 7.33
CA VAL A 50 22.17 7.02 8.58
C VAL A 50 21.42 8.32 8.37
N SER A 51 21.69 9.05 7.28
CA SER A 51 21.02 10.33 6.98
C SER A 51 19.51 10.14 6.76
N ASN A 52 19.12 9.17 5.94
CA ASN A 52 17.71 8.87 5.70
C ASN A 52 17.01 8.34 6.96
N ALA A 53 17.71 7.54 7.78
CA ALA A 53 17.18 7.04 9.05
C ALA A 53 16.93 8.19 10.03
N TYR A 54 17.83 9.17 10.07
CA TYR A 54 17.65 10.38 10.87
C TYR A 54 16.47 11.22 10.40
N GLU A 55 16.36 11.49 9.10
CA GLU A 55 15.20 12.23 8.54
C GLU A 55 13.88 11.51 8.87
N MET A 56 13.82 10.19 8.68
CA MET A 56 12.64 9.40 9.03
C MET A 56 12.31 9.44 10.53
N LEU A 57 13.31 9.49 11.41
CA LEU A 57 13.09 9.66 12.85
C LEU A 57 12.51 11.06 13.14
N ILE A 58 13.11 12.12 12.60
CA ILE A 58 12.62 13.49 12.81
C ILE A 58 11.18 13.67 12.31
N ASP A 59 10.87 13.15 11.13
CA ASP A 59 9.51 13.17 10.58
C ASP A 59 8.53 12.42 11.49
N CYS A 60 8.93 11.25 11.98
CA CYS A 60 8.12 10.46 12.91
C CYS A 60 7.84 11.24 14.21
N LEU A 61 8.86 11.79 14.85
CA LEU A 61 8.73 12.54 16.10
C LEU A 61 7.90 13.82 15.91
N SER A 62 8.09 14.54 14.80
CA SER A 62 7.33 15.74 14.49
C SER A 62 5.85 15.42 14.27
N TRP A 63 5.55 14.36 13.50
CA TRP A 63 4.18 13.89 13.31
C TRP A 63 3.50 13.49 14.63
N ARG A 64 4.24 12.85 15.55
CA ARG A 64 3.73 12.50 16.88
C ARG A 64 3.32 13.73 17.69
N ILE A 65 4.14 14.78 17.66
CA ILE A 65 3.87 16.05 18.34
C ILE A 65 2.64 16.72 17.75
N GLU A 66 2.60 16.87 16.42
CA GLU A 66 1.49 17.53 15.70
C GLU A 66 0.15 16.84 15.95
N ASN A 67 0.15 15.51 16.03
CA ASN A 67 -1.06 14.69 16.20
C ASN A 67 -1.34 14.30 17.66
N LYS A 68 -0.55 14.83 18.62
CA LYS A 68 -0.69 14.56 20.07
C LYS A 68 -0.73 13.06 20.41
N ILE A 69 0.13 12.29 19.75
CA ILE A 69 0.14 10.83 19.86
C ILE A 69 0.59 10.35 21.24
N ASP A 70 1.52 11.08 21.87
CA ASP A 70 2.07 10.70 23.17
C ASP A 70 1.01 10.63 24.29
N ASP A 71 -0.10 11.33 24.13
CA ASP A 71 -1.22 11.36 25.08
C ASP A 71 -2.36 10.39 24.72
N ILE A 72 -2.30 9.70 23.58
CA ILE A 72 -3.43 8.93 23.03
C ILE A 72 -3.91 7.78 23.93
N LEU A 73 -3.05 7.27 24.81
CA LEU A 73 -3.44 6.22 25.76
C LEU A 73 -4.16 6.77 27.00
N ALA A 74 -3.87 8.01 27.39
CA ALA A 74 -4.46 8.66 28.57
C ALA A 74 -5.70 9.49 28.21
N ASN A 75 -5.67 10.13 27.05
CA ASN A 75 -6.76 10.94 26.52
C ASN A 75 -7.05 10.51 25.07
N PRO A 76 -7.80 9.43 24.89
CA PRO A 76 -7.99 8.89 23.57
C PRO A 76 -8.98 9.74 22.78
N ASN A 77 -8.57 10.18 21.58
CA ASN A 77 -9.31 11.11 20.72
C ASN A 77 -10.59 10.53 20.08
N ILE A 78 -10.96 9.31 20.46
CA ILE A 78 -12.15 8.61 19.98
C ILE A 78 -13.29 8.83 21.00
N PRO A 79 -14.47 9.29 20.58
CA PRO A 79 -15.65 9.40 21.44
C PRO A 79 -16.05 8.06 22.07
N VAL A 80 -16.52 8.11 23.33
CA VAL A 80 -16.80 6.91 24.15
C VAL A 80 -17.82 5.98 23.50
N GLU A 81 -18.81 6.55 22.83
CA GLU A 81 -19.87 5.85 22.09
C GLU A 81 -19.34 5.00 20.92
N PHE A 82 -18.19 5.37 20.33
CA PHE A 82 -17.63 4.67 19.18
C PHE A 82 -16.70 3.51 19.56
N TYR A 83 -16.11 3.46 20.77
CA TYR A 83 -15.14 2.39 21.09
C TYR A 83 -15.71 1.00 20.87
N ARG A 84 -16.88 0.71 21.44
CA ARG A 84 -17.47 -0.62 21.34
C ARG A 84 -17.82 -0.97 19.90
N LEU A 85 -18.26 0.03 19.14
CA LEU A 85 -18.59 -0.13 17.72
C LEU A 85 -17.35 -0.41 16.86
N ILE A 86 -16.25 0.30 17.13
CA ILE A 86 -14.96 0.10 16.47
C ILE A 86 -14.41 -1.29 16.83
N CYS A 87 -14.34 -1.65 18.11
CA CYS A 87 -13.84 -2.96 18.55
C CYS A 87 -14.61 -4.13 17.94
N ASN A 88 -15.93 -3.98 17.73
CA ASN A 88 -16.76 -5.03 17.14
C ASN A 88 -16.64 -5.12 15.60
N SER A 89 -16.12 -4.08 14.94
CA SER A 89 -16.01 -4.01 13.47
C SER A 89 -14.57 -4.09 12.95
N GLN A 90 -13.59 -3.78 13.79
CA GLN A 90 -12.16 -3.93 13.55
C GLN A 90 -11.66 -5.10 14.40
N LEU A 91 -11.66 -6.30 13.82
CA LEU A 91 -11.20 -7.52 14.44
C LEU A 91 -9.68 -7.52 14.51
N VAL A 92 -9.17 -6.89 15.56
CA VAL A 92 -7.77 -6.87 15.96
C VAL A 92 -7.70 -7.07 17.47
N GLY A 93 -6.78 -7.92 17.92
CA GLY A 93 -6.61 -8.14 19.35
C GLY A 93 -5.36 -8.92 19.67
N MET A 94 -4.88 -8.76 20.90
CA MET A 94 -3.80 -9.57 21.44
C MET A 94 -4.35 -10.92 21.91
N SER A 95 -3.82 -12.01 21.38
CA SER A 95 -4.28 -13.38 21.63
C SER A 95 -3.37 -14.16 22.59
N GLY A 96 -2.34 -13.53 23.15
CA GLY A 96 -1.44 -14.14 24.13
C GLY A 96 0.04 -14.02 23.73
N TYR A 97 0.81 -15.05 24.03
CA TYR A 97 2.25 -15.12 23.73
C TYR A 97 2.60 -16.46 23.08
N SER A 98 3.58 -16.45 22.18
CA SER A 98 4.16 -17.68 21.65
C SER A 98 5.08 -18.36 22.66
N ASN A 99 5.52 -19.58 22.36
CA ASN A 99 6.49 -20.32 23.19
C ASN A 99 7.80 -19.55 23.41
N ASP A 100 8.23 -18.75 22.42
CA ASP A 100 9.42 -17.89 22.50
C ASP A 100 9.12 -16.50 23.12
N SER A 101 7.98 -16.38 23.80
CA SER A 101 7.50 -15.18 24.49
C SER A 101 7.30 -13.95 23.58
N TYR A 102 7.00 -14.16 22.29
CA TYR A 102 6.54 -13.06 21.44
C TYR A 102 5.09 -12.77 21.73
N PRO A 103 4.69 -11.50 21.97
CA PRO A 103 3.29 -11.14 21.96
C PRO A 103 2.65 -11.52 20.62
N VAL A 104 1.46 -12.12 20.66
CA VAL A 104 0.73 -12.53 19.46
C VAL A 104 -0.48 -11.63 19.30
N PHE A 105 -0.58 -10.97 18.15
CA PHE A 105 -1.76 -10.23 17.71
C PHE A 105 -2.43 -10.99 16.58
N THR A 106 -3.76 -11.03 16.60
CA THR A 106 -4.56 -11.61 15.54
C THR A 106 -5.34 -10.49 14.86
N ILE A 107 -5.32 -10.46 13.53
CA ILE A 107 -6.07 -9.52 12.71
C ILE A 107 -6.93 -10.32 11.74
N GLY A 108 -8.23 -10.06 11.71
CA GLY A 108 -9.20 -10.73 10.84
C GLY A 108 -9.69 -9.83 9.71
N PRO A 109 -8.83 -9.45 8.74
CA PRO A 109 -9.18 -8.43 7.75
C PRO A 109 -10.37 -8.82 6.88
N GLY A 110 -10.65 -10.12 6.70
CA GLY A 110 -11.76 -10.59 5.87
C GLY A 110 -13.13 -10.42 6.49
N LEU A 111 -13.20 -10.31 7.82
CA LEU A 111 -14.45 -10.13 8.57
C LEU A 111 -14.60 -8.71 9.13
N ASN A 112 -13.62 -7.83 8.90
CA ASN A 112 -13.71 -6.42 9.27
C ASN A 112 -14.77 -5.72 8.42
N THR A 113 -15.73 -5.07 9.08
CA THR A 113 -16.80 -4.33 8.38
C THR A 113 -16.45 -2.85 8.18
N LEU A 114 -15.71 -2.26 9.13
CA LEU A 114 -15.24 -0.86 9.13
C LEU A 114 -16.33 0.18 8.77
N ASP A 115 -17.59 -0.11 9.12
CA ASP A 115 -18.79 0.60 8.67
C ASP A 115 -19.49 1.38 9.79
N LYS A 116 -18.91 1.43 10.99
CA LYS A 116 -19.58 1.99 12.17
C LYS A 116 -19.25 3.44 12.46
N THR A 117 -18.21 3.99 11.85
CA THR A 117 -17.76 5.36 12.05
C THR A 117 -16.86 5.81 10.89
N SER A 118 -16.34 7.04 10.94
CA SER A 118 -15.40 7.54 9.93
C SER A 118 -14.08 6.76 9.96
N ILE A 119 -13.39 6.75 8.81
CA ILE A 119 -12.07 6.11 8.68
C ILE A 119 -11.06 6.67 9.68
N ASP A 120 -11.16 7.95 10.04
CA ASP A 120 -10.25 8.63 10.95
C ASP A 120 -10.25 7.96 12.33
N TYR A 121 -11.42 7.56 12.84
CA TYR A 121 -11.51 6.90 14.15
C TYR A 121 -10.98 5.45 14.12
N TYR A 122 -11.11 4.75 12.99
CA TYR A 122 -10.45 3.44 12.81
C TYR A 122 -8.93 3.57 12.76
N VAL A 123 -8.42 4.61 12.09
CA VAL A 123 -6.98 4.92 12.06
C VAL A 123 -6.50 5.28 13.46
N GLN A 124 -7.21 6.13 14.20
CA GLN A 124 -6.88 6.46 15.58
C GLN A 124 -6.90 5.23 16.49
N SER A 125 -7.87 4.34 16.34
CA SER A 125 -7.93 3.10 17.12
C SER A 125 -6.72 2.20 16.83
N HIS A 126 -6.33 2.10 15.56
CA HIS A 126 -5.14 1.35 15.18
C HIS A 126 -3.86 1.96 15.76
N ILE A 127 -3.71 3.29 15.72
CA ILE A 127 -2.60 4.01 16.36
C ILE A 127 -2.58 3.73 17.86
N GLN A 128 -3.73 3.78 18.54
CA GLN A 128 -3.84 3.51 19.97
C GLN A 128 -3.39 2.09 20.33
N ILE A 129 -3.77 1.10 19.52
CA ILE A 129 -3.33 -0.29 19.68
C ILE A 129 -1.81 -0.40 19.53
N ASN A 130 -1.22 0.27 18.53
CA ASN A 130 0.22 0.27 18.31
C ASN A 130 0.97 0.96 19.47
N GLU A 131 0.46 2.08 19.99
CA GLU A 131 1.03 2.74 21.16
C GLU A 131 0.95 1.87 22.41
N TYR A 132 -0.17 1.17 22.61
CA TYR A 132 -0.32 0.23 23.72
C TYR A 132 0.64 -0.96 23.58
N GLN A 133 0.82 -1.47 22.36
CA GLN A 133 1.79 -2.51 22.07
C GLN A 133 3.20 -2.06 22.46
N ASP A 134 3.63 -0.89 21.98
CA ASP A 134 5.01 -0.43 22.11
C ASP A 134 5.34 0.08 23.52
N ARG A 135 4.38 0.70 24.22
CA ARG A 135 4.60 1.29 25.56
C ARG A 135 4.23 0.37 26.71
N VAL A 136 3.42 -0.66 26.47
CA VAL A 136 2.91 -1.54 27.55
C VAL A 136 3.26 -3.00 27.30
N ILE A 137 2.94 -3.54 26.11
CA ILE A 137 3.10 -4.98 25.87
C ILE A 137 4.56 -5.37 25.66
N LEU A 138 5.30 -4.68 24.79
CA LEU A 138 6.71 -4.98 24.51
C LEU A 138 7.64 -4.74 25.72
N PRO A 139 7.48 -3.67 26.52
CA PRO A 139 8.26 -3.50 27.75
C PRO A 139 7.99 -4.60 28.78
N ARG A 140 6.73 -5.02 28.94
CA ARG A 140 6.37 -6.15 29.81
C ARG A 140 6.98 -7.46 29.32
N ALA A 141 6.93 -7.72 28.02
CA ALA A 141 7.52 -8.91 27.41
C ALA A 141 9.05 -8.92 27.59
N THR A 142 9.70 -7.78 27.37
CA THR A 142 11.14 -7.58 27.58
C THR A 142 11.54 -7.88 29.03
N LYS A 143 10.82 -7.30 30.00
CA LYS A 143 11.08 -7.52 31.43
C LYS A 143 10.92 -9.00 31.81
N ARG A 144 9.90 -9.68 31.29
CA ARG A 144 9.67 -11.11 31.57
C ARG A 144 10.74 -12.01 30.94
N LEU A 145 11.21 -11.67 29.75
CA LEU A 145 12.22 -12.45 29.03
C LEU A 145 13.65 -12.21 29.55
N GLY A 146 13.89 -11.10 30.24
CA GLY A 146 15.22 -10.69 30.71
C GLY A 146 16.15 -10.16 29.62
N ARG A 147 15.62 -9.92 28.40
CA ARG A 147 16.34 -9.32 27.26
C ARG A 147 15.36 -8.58 26.36
N TYR A 148 15.86 -7.62 25.58
CA TYR A 148 15.06 -6.78 24.71
C TYR A 148 14.16 -7.59 23.76
N ARG A 149 12.87 -7.20 23.70
CA ARG A 149 11.85 -7.71 22.79
C ARG A 149 11.15 -6.54 22.12
N GLY A 150 11.54 -6.22 20.89
CA GLY A 150 10.97 -5.12 20.08
C GLY A 150 10.00 -5.54 18.98
N THR A 151 9.58 -6.81 18.93
CA THR A 151 8.75 -7.35 17.84
C THR A 151 7.64 -8.25 18.38
N CYS A 152 6.50 -8.25 17.70
CA CYS A 152 5.38 -9.16 17.93
C CYS A 152 5.22 -10.15 16.77
N ILE A 153 4.40 -11.18 16.97
CA ILE A 153 3.88 -12.03 15.91
C ILE A 153 2.49 -11.52 15.55
N VAL A 154 2.22 -11.33 14.26
CA VAL A 154 0.90 -10.96 13.77
C VAL A 154 0.35 -12.11 12.93
N ILE A 155 -0.78 -12.67 13.36
CA ILE A 155 -1.52 -13.70 12.64
C ILE A 155 -2.63 -13.02 11.87
N PHE A 156 -2.62 -13.17 10.55
CA PHE A 156 -3.69 -12.69 9.68
C PHE A 156 -4.67 -13.84 9.41
N ASP A 157 -5.86 -13.76 10.00
CA ASP A 157 -6.97 -14.65 9.64
C ASP A 157 -7.68 -14.11 8.40
N MET A 158 -7.37 -14.73 7.27
CA MET A 158 -7.87 -14.33 5.96
C MET A 158 -9.29 -14.86 5.68
N THR A 159 -9.92 -15.53 6.64
CA THR A 159 -11.30 -16.02 6.52
C THR A 159 -12.25 -14.87 6.19
N GLY A 160 -13.15 -15.09 5.22
CA GLY A 160 -14.12 -14.08 4.77
C GLY A 160 -13.56 -13.01 3.82
N LEU A 161 -12.23 -12.97 3.59
CA LEU A 161 -11.63 -11.95 2.75
C LEU A 161 -12.01 -12.15 1.28
N ARG A 162 -12.69 -11.15 0.71
CA ARG A 162 -13.10 -11.16 -0.69
C ARG A 162 -11.90 -10.88 -1.60
N LEU A 163 -11.78 -11.64 -2.69
CA LEU A 163 -10.70 -11.47 -3.69
C LEU A 163 -10.61 -10.04 -4.24
N PHE A 164 -11.74 -9.35 -4.37
CA PHE A 164 -11.75 -7.94 -4.79
C PHE A 164 -11.03 -7.02 -3.80
N ALA A 165 -11.11 -7.28 -2.48
CA ALA A 165 -10.37 -6.51 -1.48
C ALA A 165 -8.86 -6.76 -1.58
N ILE A 166 -8.44 -8.01 -1.81
CA ILE A 166 -7.04 -8.37 -2.06
C ILE A 166 -6.49 -7.66 -3.30
N TYR A 167 -7.27 -7.62 -4.38
CA TYR A 167 -6.90 -6.88 -5.59
C TYR A 167 -6.62 -5.41 -5.32
N GLN A 168 -7.47 -4.72 -4.55
CA GLN A 168 -7.24 -3.31 -4.18
C GLN A 168 -5.97 -3.11 -3.33
N ILE A 169 -5.70 -4.03 -2.39
CA ILE A 169 -4.49 -3.98 -1.56
C ILE A 169 -3.23 -4.08 -2.43
N ILE A 170 -3.16 -5.07 -3.33
CA ILE A 170 -1.98 -5.22 -4.19
C ILE A 170 -1.85 -4.09 -5.21
N LYS A 171 -2.96 -3.59 -5.75
CA LYS A 171 -2.93 -2.38 -6.59
C LYS A 171 -2.17 -1.25 -5.88
N ASN A 172 -2.46 -1.02 -4.60
CA ASN A 172 -1.81 0.01 -3.79
C ASN A 172 -0.35 -0.32 -3.41
N LEU A 173 0.02 -1.61 -3.33
CA LEU A 173 1.40 -2.02 -3.08
C LEU A 173 2.32 -1.81 -4.29
N LEU A 174 1.79 -1.96 -5.51
CA LEU A 174 2.55 -1.80 -6.75
C LEU A 174 2.64 -0.33 -7.17
N ILE A 175 1.55 0.42 -7.01
CA ILE A 175 1.53 1.87 -7.20
C ILE A 175 1.70 2.54 -5.84
N LYS A 176 2.97 2.75 -5.47
CA LYS A 176 3.36 3.27 -4.14
C LYS A 176 2.79 4.65 -3.83
N ASN A 177 2.49 5.44 -4.86
CA ASN A 177 1.94 6.78 -4.70
C ASN A 177 0.65 6.97 -5.53
N PRO A 178 -0.53 7.18 -4.90
CA PRO A 178 -1.77 7.42 -5.62
C PRO A 178 -1.71 8.61 -6.60
N LYS A 179 -0.87 9.62 -6.32
CA LYS A 179 -0.70 10.79 -7.19
C LYS A 179 -0.02 10.45 -8.52
N ASP A 180 0.62 9.29 -8.65
CA ASP A 180 1.24 8.87 -9.91
C ASP A 180 0.22 8.58 -11.01
N LEU A 181 -1.05 8.30 -10.67
CA LEU A 181 -2.14 8.16 -11.64
C LEU A 181 -2.99 9.42 -11.80
N ALA A 182 -2.73 10.49 -11.05
CA ALA A 182 -3.57 11.71 -11.06
C ALA A 182 -3.62 12.38 -12.44
N PHE A 183 -2.62 12.16 -13.30
CA PHE A 183 -2.65 12.67 -14.68
C PHE A 183 -3.77 12.03 -15.52
N LEU A 184 -4.17 10.79 -15.22
CA LEU A 184 -5.29 10.11 -15.88
C LEU A 184 -6.63 10.77 -15.57
N GLU A 185 -6.69 11.60 -14.54
CA GLU A 185 -7.93 12.27 -14.15
C GLU A 185 -8.21 13.55 -14.95
N LYS A 186 -7.18 14.11 -15.57
CA LYS A 186 -7.26 15.34 -16.35
C LYS A 186 -7.71 15.02 -17.77
N GLU A 187 -8.59 15.86 -18.32
CA GLU A 187 -8.87 15.84 -19.76
C GLU A 187 -7.57 16.03 -20.54
N GLY A 188 -7.34 15.18 -21.54
CA GLY A 188 -6.10 15.21 -22.33
C GLY A 188 -4.86 14.66 -21.61
N GLY A 189 -4.98 14.03 -20.44
CA GLY A 189 -3.84 13.50 -19.68
C GLY A 189 -2.96 12.47 -20.42
N LEU A 190 -3.46 11.90 -21.51
CA LEU A 190 -2.72 10.97 -22.38
C LEU A 190 -2.06 11.63 -23.59
N ALA A 191 -2.27 12.93 -23.83
CA ALA A 191 -1.89 13.60 -25.07
C ALA A 191 -0.37 13.60 -25.32
N SER A 192 0.44 13.63 -24.26
CA SER A 192 1.90 13.59 -24.34
C SER A 192 2.49 12.18 -24.28
N LEU A 193 1.65 11.14 -24.16
CA LEU A 193 2.12 9.77 -24.01
C LEU A 193 2.30 9.05 -25.34
N VAL A 194 3.29 8.17 -25.39
CA VAL A 194 3.58 7.34 -26.55
C VAL A 194 2.50 6.26 -26.70
N ILE A 195 1.91 6.19 -27.89
CA ILE A 195 1.01 5.08 -28.28
C ILE A 195 1.87 3.86 -28.60
N ILE A 196 1.61 2.75 -27.93
CA ILE A 196 2.33 1.48 -28.11
C ILE A 196 1.47 0.40 -28.77
N GLY A 197 0.18 0.66 -28.98
CA GLY A 197 -0.70 -0.27 -29.69
C GLY A 197 -2.05 0.32 -30.03
N ILE A 198 -2.59 -0.03 -31.18
CA ILE A 198 -3.94 0.35 -31.63
C ILE A 198 -4.63 -0.93 -32.11
N GLY A 199 -5.81 -1.21 -31.59
CA GLY A 199 -6.59 -2.37 -32.02
C GLY A 199 -8.09 -2.16 -31.88
N GLY A 200 -8.87 -3.17 -32.27
CA GLY A 200 -10.33 -3.12 -32.18
C GLY A 200 -10.86 -2.90 -30.75
N CYS A 201 -10.01 -3.12 -29.74
CA CYS A 201 -10.31 -2.97 -28.33
C CYS A 201 -9.90 -1.64 -27.71
N GLY A 202 -9.33 -0.71 -28.48
CA GLY A 202 -8.91 0.62 -28.02
C GLY A 202 -7.46 0.95 -28.36
N VAL A 203 -6.95 2.00 -27.72
CA VAL A 203 -5.57 2.49 -27.88
C VAL A 203 -4.80 2.25 -26.59
N VAL A 204 -3.55 1.80 -26.71
CA VAL A 204 -2.66 1.52 -25.58
C VAL A 204 -1.53 2.54 -25.56
N TYR A 205 -1.33 3.17 -24.42
CA TYR A 205 -0.30 4.17 -24.18
C TYR A 205 0.74 3.64 -23.19
N LYS A 206 1.99 4.12 -23.29
CA LYS A 206 3.04 3.86 -22.30
C LYS A 206 3.21 5.06 -21.39
N ALA A 207 3.36 4.82 -20.09
CA ALA A 207 3.80 5.82 -19.12
C ALA A 207 4.83 5.24 -18.16
N THR A 208 5.62 6.11 -17.55
CA THR A 208 6.55 5.76 -16.45
C THR A 208 6.09 6.48 -15.19
N LEU A 209 6.01 5.78 -14.08
CA LEU A 209 5.56 6.32 -12.79
C LEU A 209 6.78 6.66 -11.92
N PRO A 210 7.24 7.92 -11.89
CA PRO A 210 8.51 8.28 -11.25
C PRO A 210 8.51 8.08 -9.74
N ARG A 211 7.38 8.30 -9.04
CA ARG A 211 7.30 8.14 -7.58
C ARG A 211 7.05 6.70 -7.14
N SER A 212 6.88 5.79 -8.10
CA SER A 212 6.70 4.36 -7.88
C SER A 212 7.91 3.58 -8.43
N ASN A 213 9.13 4.02 -8.09
CA ASN A 213 10.40 3.42 -8.52
C ASN A 213 10.58 3.34 -10.05
N GLY A 214 10.00 4.28 -10.81
CA GLY A 214 10.08 4.25 -12.26
C GLY A 214 9.29 3.10 -12.90
N LEU A 215 8.24 2.61 -12.22
CA LEU A 215 7.37 1.56 -12.74
C LEU A 215 6.82 1.94 -14.12
N GLU A 216 7.09 1.12 -15.13
CA GLU A 216 6.56 1.28 -16.47
C GLU A 216 5.17 0.63 -16.57
N ILE A 217 4.19 1.38 -17.08
CA ILE A 217 2.81 0.95 -17.20
C ILE A 217 2.28 1.04 -18.63
N GLY A 218 1.36 0.16 -18.98
CA GLY A 218 0.53 0.23 -20.18
C GLY A 218 -0.88 0.70 -19.85
N ILE A 219 -1.40 1.69 -20.54
CA ILE A 219 -2.74 2.27 -20.31
C ILE A 219 -3.60 2.00 -21.53
N LYS A 220 -4.56 1.08 -21.42
CA LYS A 220 -5.52 0.77 -22.48
C LYS A 220 -6.76 1.66 -22.32
N LYS A 221 -6.95 2.60 -23.25
CA LYS A 221 -8.15 3.45 -23.38
C LYS A 221 -9.18 2.74 -24.25
N ILE A 222 -10.29 2.34 -23.63
CA ILE A 222 -11.41 1.67 -24.31
C ILE A 222 -12.53 2.68 -24.48
N PRO A 223 -12.82 3.16 -25.71
CA PRO A 223 -13.91 4.09 -25.93
C PRO A 223 -15.25 3.41 -25.65
N LEU A 224 -16.16 4.17 -25.04
CA LEU A 224 -17.56 3.82 -24.88
C LEU A 224 -18.40 4.68 -25.83
N PRO A 225 -19.56 4.19 -26.29
CA PRO A 225 -20.54 5.06 -26.91
C PRO A 225 -20.90 6.20 -25.95
N LEU A 226 -21.12 7.40 -26.48
CA LEU A 226 -21.58 8.55 -25.69
C LEU A 226 -22.88 8.18 -24.96
N ASN A 227 -23.06 8.73 -23.75
CA ASN A 227 -24.32 8.64 -23.02
C ASN A 227 -25.36 9.52 -23.73
N VAL A 228 -25.91 9.02 -24.84
CA VAL A 228 -27.08 9.59 -25.50
C VAL A 228 -28.33 9.19 -24.73
N GLU A 229 -29.26 10.13 -24.54
CA GLU A 229 -30.53 9.89 -23.80
C GLU A 229 -31.35 8.77 -24.44
N GLU A 230 -31.27 8.60 -25.76
CA GLU A 230 -31.88 7.51 -26.52
C GLU A 230 -30.84 6.82 -27.43
N PRO A 231 -30.08 5.84 -26.91
CA PRO A 231 -29.10 5.12 -27.71
C PRO A 231 -29.79 4.22 -28.73
N SER A 232 -29.25 4.18 -29.95
CA SER A 232 -29.68 3.22 -30.96
C SER A 232 -29.48 1.77 -30.48
N GLN A 233 -30.18 0.82 -31.11
CA GLN A 233 -29.99 -0.60 -30.81
C GLN A 233 -28.54 -1.06 -31.03
N GLU A 234 -27.84 -0.47 -32.01
CA GLU A 234 -26.45 -0.79 -32.31
C GLU A 234 -25.49 -0.27 -31.22
N GLU A 235 -25.66 0.97 -30.77
CA GLU A 235 -24.86 1.57 -29.70
C GLU A 235 -25.04 0.79 -28.39
N SER A 236 -26.29 0.42 -28.07
CA SER A 236 -26.60 -0.41 -26.90
C SER A 236 -25.93 -1.78 -26.96
N ARG A 237 -25.92 -2.44 -28.13
CA ARG A 237 -25.23 -3.72 -28.34
C ARG A 237 -23.72 -3.57 -28.20
N LEU A 238 -23.16 -2.51 -28.79
CA LEU A 238 -21.72 -2.22 -28.73
C LEU A 238 -21.28 -1.94 -27.29
N MET A 239 -22.01 -1.09 -26.56
CA MET A 239 -21.76 -0.81 -25.14
C MET A 239 -21.77 -2.09 -24.32
N ASN A 240 -22.80 -2.93 -24.48
CA ASN A 240 -22.89 -4.22 -23.78
C ASN A 240 -21.75 -5.17 -24.13
N LYS A 241 -21.27 -5.17 -25.38
CA LYS A 241 -20.09 -5.95 -25.79
C LYS A 241 -18.82 -5.43 -25.12
N ARG A 242 -18.60 -4.11 -25.11
CA ARG A 242 -17.46 -3.44 -24.47
C ARG A 242 -17.45 -3.68 -22.96
N MET A 243 -18.58 -3.49 -22.29
CA MET A 243 -18.71 -3.71 -20.85
C MET A 243 -18.49 -5.17 -20.46
N ARG A 244 -19.00 -6.13 -21.26
CA ARG A 244 -18.70 -7.56 -21.06
C ARG A 244 -17.21 -7.86 -21.21
N GLN A 245 -16.56 -7.28 -22.22
CA GLN A 245 -15.11 -7.43 -22.40
C GLN A 245 -14.33 -6.87 -21.22
N ILE A 246 -14.60 -5.61 -20.83
CA ILE A 246 -13.96 -4.96 -19.68
C ILE A 246 -14.15 -5.79 -18.41
N GLY A 247 -15.38 -6.21 -18.13
CA GLY A 247 -15.69 -7.02 -16.97
C GLY A 247 -15.00 -8.38 -17.00
N SER A 248 -14.86 -9.01 -18.17
CA SER A 248 -14.13 -10.28 -18.32
C SER A 248 -12.63 -10.11 -18.10
N GLU A 249 -12.06 -9.04 -18.64
CA GLU A 249 -10.64 -8.70 -18.51
C GLU A 249 -10.30 -8.47 -17.04
N ILE A 250 -11.05 -7.58 -16.36
CA ILE A 250 -10.91 -7.30 -14.93
C ILE A 250 -11.07 -8.59 -14.12
N ARG A 251 -12.13 -9.38 -14.32
CA ARG A 251 -12.33 -10.62 -13.56
C ARG A 251 -11.15 -11.57 -13.72
N THR A 252 -10.68 -11.79 -14.95
CA THR A 252 -9.61 -12.76 -15.21
C THR A 252 -8.29 -12.32 -14.56
N THR A 253 -7.88 -11.06 -14.75
CA THR A 253 -6.62 -10.55 -14.21
C THR A 253 -6.68 -10.28 -12.70
N SER A 254 -7.87 -10.04 -12.15
CA SER A 254 -8.04 -9.88 -10.70
C SER A 254 -8.13 -11.21 -9.95
N LEU A 255 -8.63 -12.28 -10.59
CA LEU A 255 -8.78 -13.61 -9.97
C LEU A 255 -7.53 -14.47 -10.11
N ILE A 256 -6.81 -14.39 -11.24
CA ILE A 256 -5.70 -15.30 -11.55
C ILE A 256 -4.40 -14.51 -11.57
N ARG A 257 -3.51 -14.84 -10.62
CA ARG A 257 -2.15 -14.31 -10.58
C ARG A 257 -1.19 -15.40 -10.98
N HIS A 258 -0.62 -15.23 -12.16
CA HIS A 258 0.34 -16.16 -12.71
C HIS A 258 1.46 -15.37 -13.38
N ARG A 259 2.70 -15.87 -13.31
CA ARG A 259 3.87 -15.27 -13.96
C ARG A 259 3.71 -14.98 -15.45
N ASN A 260 2.78 -15.67 -16.12
CA ASN A 260 2.50 -15.53 -17.55
C ASN A 260 1.18 -14.78 -17.85
N LEU A 261 0.53 -14.19 -16.84
CA LEU A 261 -0.64 -13.33 -17.03
C LEU A 261 -0.29 -11.90 -16.67
N LEU A 262 -0.65 -10.96 -17.55
CA LEU A 262 -0.33 -9.55 -17.37
C LEU A 262 -1.08 -8.97 -16.16
N PRO A 263 -0.39 -8.43 -15.15
CA PRO A 263 -1.06 -7.84 -13.99
C PRO A 263 -1.85 -6.58 -14.38
N LEU A 264 -3.12 -6.54 -14.00
CA LEU A 264 -3.93 -5.32 -14.03
C LEU A 264 -3.70 -4.55 -12.72
N PHE A 265 -3.24 -3.31 -12.81
CA PHE A 265 -3.04 -2.42 -11.68
C PHE A 265 -4.28 -1.59 -11.38
N ALA A 266 -4.98 -1.07 -12.38
CA ALA A 266 -6.12 -0.20 -12.13
C ALA A 266 -7.19 -0.29 -13.22
N HIS A 267 -8.44 -0.11 -12.81
CA HIS A 267 -9.55 0.25 -13.70
C HIS A 267 -10.05 1.65 -13.28
N MET A 268 -10.17 2.56 -14.24
CA MET A 268 -10.72 3.90 -14.03
C MET A 268 -11.86 4.12 -15.04
N PRO A 269 -13.13 4.03 -14.61
CA PRO A 269 -14.27 4.31 -15.47
C PRO A 269 -14.43 5.82 -15.72
N ARG A 270 -14.81 6.19 -16.95
CA ARG A 270 -15.29 7.53 -17.34
C ARG A 270 -16.57 7.40 -18.18
N PRO A 271 -17.36 8.47 -18.32
CA PRO A 271 -18.61 8.42 -19.08
C PRO A 271 -18.44 7.97 -20.53
N ASP A 272 -17.34 8.36 -21.18
CA ASP A 272 -17.08 8.21 -22.61
C ASP A 272 -15.95 7.21 -22.94
N TYR A 273 -15.21 6.74 -21.94
CA TYR A 273 -14.19 5.70 -22.09
C TYR A 273 -13.81 5.07 -20.75
N HIS A 274 -13.21 3.89 -20.76
CA HIS A 274 -12.60 3.29 -19.58
C HIS A 274 -11.09 3.16 -19.75
N TYR A 275 -10.32 3.40 -18.70
CA TYR A 275 -8.90 3.05 -18.64
C TYR A 275 -8.69 1.74 -17.89
N LEU A 276 -7.89 0.86 -18.50
CA LEU A 276 -7.29 -0.29 -17.84
C LEU A 276 -5.77 -0.09 -17.81
N VAL A 277 -5.18 -0.10 -16.62
CA VAL A 277 -3.75 0.13 -16.38
C VAL A 277 -3.08 -1.19 -16.05
N TYR A 278 -2.07 -1.57 -16.83
CA TYR A 278 -1.32 -2.82 -16.74
C TYR A 278 0.16 -2.57 -16.48
N GLU A 279 0.88 -3.62 -16.12
CA GLU A 279 2.33 -3.67 -16.29
C GLU A 279 2.71 -3.47 -17.77
N TYR A 280 3.79 -2.72 -18.02
CA TYR A 280 4.30 -2.57 -19.38
C TYR A 280 4.98 -3.86 -19.87
N MET A 281 4.50 -4.37 -21.01
CA MET A 281 5.10 -5.52 -21.69
C MET A 281 6.35 -5.08 -22.47
N LYS A 282 7.53 -5.19 -21.84
CA LYS A 282 8.82 -4.80 -22.45
C LYS A 282 9.14 -5.54 -23.75
N ASN A 283 8.64 -6.76 -23.90
CA ASN A 283 8.89 -7.62 -25.05
C ASN A 283 7.78 -7.53 -26.12
N GLY A 284 6.82 -6.61 -25.97
CA GLY A 284 5.65 -6.53 -26.84
C GLY A 284 4.64 -7.66 -26.61
N SER A 285 3.54 -7.62 -27.36
CA SER A 285 2.52 -8.67 -27.35
C SER A 285 2.98 -9.92 -28.11
N PRO A 286 2.37 -11.10 -27.86
CA PRO A 286 2.65 -12.29 -28.66
C PRO A 286 2.47 -12.06 -30.17
N GLN A 287 1.51 -11.23 -30.56
CA GLN A 287 1.31 -10.85 -31.95
C GLN A 287 2.51 -10.08 -32.52
N ASP A 288 3.07 -9.14 -31.75
CA ASP A 288 4.25 -8.38 -32.16
C ASP A 288 5.45 -9.31 -32.35
N VAL A 289 5.65 -10.26 -31.43
CA VAL A 289 6.71 -11.27 -31.53
C VAL A 289 6.52 -12.15 -32.76
N LEU A 290 5.31 -12.68 -32.98
CA LEU A 290 5.01 -13.52 -34.15
C LEU A 290 5.18 -12.76 -35.47
N GLN A 291 4.86 -11.47 -35.50
CA GLN A 291 5.05 -10.62 -36.68
C GLN A 291 6.53 -10.32 -36.93
N GLN A 292 7.34 -10.17 -35.88
CA GLN A 292 8.79 -10.02 -36.04
C GLN A 292 9.42 -11.31 -36.57
N VAL A 293 8.96 -12.47 -36.11
CA VAL A 293 9.42 -13.78 -36.57
C VAL A 293 9.04 -14.01 -38.04
N SER A 294 7.81 -13.69 -38.43
CA SER A 294 7.38 -13.84 -39.83
C SER A 294 8.12 -12.90 -40.79
N GLN A 295 8.75 -11.85 -40.26
CA GLN A 295 9.58 -10.91 -41.00
C GLN A 295 11.08 -11.21 -40.85
N GLU A 296 11.44 -12.36 -40.28
CA GLU A 296 12.82 -12.81 -40.06
C GLU A 296 13.66 -11.82 -39.20
N ARG A 297 12.99 -10.97 -38.41
CA ARG A 297 13.64 -9.98 -37.53
C ARG A 297 13.96 -10.52 -36.14
N ARG A 298 13.45 -11.72 -35.82
CA ARG A 298 13.59 -12.37 -34.52
C ARG A 298 13.40 -13.88 -34.68
N GLU A 299 14.17 -14.67 -33.93
CA GLU A 299 13.94 -16.12 -33.80
C GLU A 299 13.09 -16.41 -32.55
N LEU A 300 12.32 -17.50 -32.58
CA LEU A 300 11.61 -17.98 -31.40
C LEU A 300 12.58 -18.80 -30.56
N ASP A 301 12.87 -18.32 -29.35
CA ASP A 301 13.66 -19.03 -28.33
C ASP A 301 12.89 -20.21 -27.71
#